data_AF-A0A2S2PUL5-F1
#
_entry.id   AF-A0A2S2PUL5-F1
#
_cell.length_a   1.000
_cell.length_b   1.000
_cell.length_c   1.000
_cell.angle_alpha   90.00
_cell.angle_beta   90.00
_cell.angle_gamma   90.00
#
_symmetry.space_group_name_H-M   'P 1'
#
loop_
_entity.id
_entity.type
_entity.pdbx_description
1 polymer ?
#
loop_
_entity_poly.entity_id
_entity_poly.type
_entity_poly.pdbx_seq_one_letter_code
_entity_poly.pdbx_strand_id
1 'polypeptide(L)'
;KYNKLIGDGDSSVTKKLNEVLPYGSDFKIQKIECKNHLMRNYCTKLTALTKKTEYSIVVRKFITQNIMRFRSDITKAIEHHKNTDVPLRLKIDELRNDISNSVYHRLGYHNKCAAYFCSGPKVGEINLVPEAEKT
;
A
#
# COMPACT_ATOMS: atom_id res chain seq x y z
N LYS A 1 -29.94 1.64 -10.56
CA LYS A 1 -29.47 0.61 -9.62
C LYS A 1 -27.98 0.82 -9.38
N TYR A 2 -27.50 0.86 -8.13
CA TYR A 2 -26.07 1.01 -7.83
C TYR A 2 -25.46 -0.36 -7.54
N ASN A 3 -24.52 -0.83 -8.37
CA ASN A 3 -23.89 -2.15 -8.20
C ASN A 3 -22.65 -2.14 -7.31
N LYS A 4 -22.10 -0.96 -7.01
CA LYS A 4 -20.82 -0.80 -6.30
C LYS A 4 -21.01 0.06 -5.06
N LEU A 5 -20.55 -0.45 -3.93
CA LEU A 5 -20.46 0.26 -2.66
C LEU A 5 -18.98 0.47 -2.32
N ILE A 6 -18.55 1.72 -2.14
CA ILE A 6 -17.22 2.00 -1.61
C ILE A 6 -17.30 1.97 -0.08
N GLY A 7 -16.62 1.01 0.54
CA GLY A 7 -16.65 0.81 1.98
C GLY A 7 -15.26 0.72 2.59
N ASP A 8 -15.17 0.88 3.90
CA ASP A 8 -14.01 0.44 4.69
C ASP A 8 -14.15 -1.06 5.03
N GLY A 9 -13.19 -1.66 5.72
CA GLY A 9 -13.12 -3.09 6.07
C GLY A 9 -14.34 -3.67 6.82
N ASP A 10 -15.28 -2.85 7.31
CA ASP A 10 -16.54 -3.36 7.88
C ASP A 10 -17.46 -3.96 6.79
N SER A 11 -17.90 -5.20 7.02
CA SER A 11 -18.77 -5.96 6.14
C SER A 11 -20.24 -5.95 6.56
N SER A 12 -20.59 -5.36 7.70
CA SER A 12 -21.96 -5.37 8.26
C SER A 12 -23.00 -4.79 7.29
N VAL A 13 -22.69 -3.64 6.69
CA VAL A 13 -23.56 -2.96 5.70
C VAL A 13 -23.68 -3.79 4.41
N THR A 14 -22.57 -4.35 3.92
CA THR A 14 -22.58 -5.16 2.70
C THR A 14 -23.37 -6.45 2.90
N LYS A 15 -23.26 -7.07 4.08
CA LYS A 15 -24.04 -8.24 4.46
C LYS A 15 -25.55 -7.92 4.44
N LYS A 16 -25.96 -6.84 5.13
CA LYS A 16 -27.36 -6.41 5.16
C LYS A 16 -27.91 -6.10 3.76
N LEU A 17 -27.12 -5.46 2.90
CA LEU A 17 -27.52 -5.19 1.52
C LEU A 17 -27.71 -6.47 0.68
N ASN A 18 -26.89 -7.50 0.92
CA ASN A 18 -27.02 -8.80 0.27
C ASN A 18 -28.17 -9.66 0.82
N GLU A 19 -28.63 -9.39 2.04
CA GLU A 19 -29.81 -10.04 2.63
C GLU A 19 -31.11 -9.37 2.18
N VAL A 20 -31.16 -8.03 2.19
CA VAL A 20 -32.36 -7.26 1.83
C VAL A 20 -32.61 -7.24 0.31
N LEU A 21 -31.55 -7.44 -0.50
CA LEU A 21 -31.63 -7.47 -1.97
C LEU A 21 -32.48 -6.32 -2.55
N PRO A 22 -32.13 -5.04 -2.25
CA PRO A 22 -32.97 -3.88 -2.54
C PRO A 22 -33.28 -3.66 -4.03
N TYR A 23 -32.58 -4.36 -4.92
CA TYR A 23 -32.74 -4.26 -6.37
C TYR A 23 -33.21 -5.57 -7.03
N GLY A 24 -33.67 -6.53 -6.22
CA GLY A 24 -34.08 -7.88 -6.63
C GLY A 24 -32.98 -8.94 -6.45
N SER A 25 -33.37 -10.22 -6.54
CA SER A 25 -32.49 -11.39 -6.39
C SER A 25 -31.31 -11.41 -7.36
N ASP A 26 -31.53 -10.90 -8.56
CA ASP A 26 -30.57 -10.98 -9.66
C ASP A 26 -29.54 -9.84 -9.63
N PHE A 27 -29.60 -8.97 -8.60
CA PHE A 27 -28.76 -7.79 -8.50
C PHE A 27 -28.11 -7.68 -7.12
N LYS A 28 -26.88 -8.18 -7.00
CA LYS A 28 -26.05 -8.07 -5.79
C LYS A 28 -25.15 -6.85 -5.83
N ILE A 29 -25.04 -6.17 -4.69
CA ILE A 29 -24.16 -5.00 -4.53
C ILE A 29 -22.76 -5.51 -4.17
N GLN A 30 -21.77 -5.08 -4.94
CA GLN A 30 -20.36 -5.42 -4.76
C GLN A 30 -19.67 -4.35 -3.91
N LYS A 31 -19.00 -4.78 -2.86
CA LYS A 31 -18.15 -3.90 -2.07
C LYS A 31 -16.80 -3.70 -2.76
N ILE A 32 -16.36 -2.46 -2.81
CA ILE A 32 -15.01 -2.06 -3.22
C ILE A 32 -14.35 -1.37 -2.03
N GLU A 33 -13.16 -1.84 -1.66
CA GLU A 33 -12.41 -1.25 -0.55
C GLU A 33 -11.96 0.18 -0.86
N CYS A 34 -12.11 1.06 0.12
CA CYS A 34 -11.75 2.45 -0.03
C CYS A 34 -10.24 2.63 -0.02
N LYS A 35 -9.66 3.13 -1.12
CA LYS A 35 -8.22 3.46 -1.24
C LYS A 35 -7.70 4.27 -0.05
N ASN A 36 -8.44 5.29 0.39
CA ASN A 36 -8.00 6.15 1.49
C ASN A 36 -7.93 5.39 2.83
N HIS A 37 -8.86 4.46 3.07
CA HIS A 37 -8.83 3.60 4.25
C HIS A 37 -7.68 2.60 4.17
N LEU A 38 -7.44 1.98 3.01
CA LEU A 38 -6.27 1.11 2.81
C LEU A 38 -4.95 1.83 3.13
N MET A 39 -4.78 3.06 2.64
CA MET A 39 -3.59 3.87 2.91
C MET A 39 -3.47 4.28 4.39
N ARG A 40 -4.58 4.61 5.06
CA ARG A 40 -4.59 4.87 6.52
C ARG A 40 -4.19 3.63 7.30
N ASN A 41 -4.79 2.48 6.99
CA ASN A 41 -4.50 1.20 7.63
C ASN A 41 -3.03 0.80 7.45
N TYR A 42 -2.47 1.03 6.26
CA TYR A 42 -1.04 0.83 5.99
C TYR A 42 -0.17 1.67 6.92
N CYS A 43 -0.41 2.98 7.03
CA CYS A 43 0.31 3.83 7.97
C CYS A 43 0.13 3.37 9.42
N THR A 44 -1.10 3.05 9.85
CA THR A 44 -1.37 2.56 11.22
C THR A 44 -0.54 1.32 11.55
N LYS A 45 -0.43 0.37 10.61
CA LYS A 45 0.41 -0.82 10.78
C LYS A 45 1.90 -0.47 10.88
N LEU A 46 2.41 0.46 10.05
CA LEU A 46 3.78 0.95 10.17
C LEU A 46 4.03 1.59 11.55
N THR A 47 3.12 2.44 12.04
CA THR A 47 3.21 3.03 13.38
C THR A 47 3.18 1.98 14.49
N ALA A 48 2.44 0.89 14.30
CA ALA A 48 2.44 -0.20 15.27
C ALA A 48 3.82 -0.89 15.35
N LEU A 49 4.49 -1.07 14.20
CA LEU A 49 5.86 -1.63 14.16
C LEU A 49 6.87 -0.75 14.90
N THR A 50 6.74 0.58 14.85
CA THR A 50 7.68 1.49 15.54
C THR A 50 7.58 1.43 17.06
N LYS A 51 6.49 0.86 17.60
CA LYS A 51 6.32 0.64 19.05
C LYS A 51 6.98 -0.65 19.55
N LYS A 52 7.27 -1.61 18.66
CA LYS A 52 7.84 -2.90 19.03
C LYS A 52 9.34 -2.77 19.31
N THR A 53 9.75 -2.96 20.56
CA THR A 53 11.15 -2.74 21.01
C THR A 53 12.13 -3.83 20.58
N GLU A 54 11.64 -4.94 20.02
CA GLU A 54 12.47 -5.97 19.38
C GLU A 54 13.28 -5.42 18.19
N TYR A 55 12.74 -4.41 17.49
CA TYR A 55 13.46 -3.76 16.38
C TYR A 55 14.34 -2.61 16.86
N SER A 56 15.48 -2.45 16.18
CA SER A 56 16.44 -1.37 16.40
C SER A 56 15.79 0.02 16.48
N ILE A 57 16.22 0.81 17.46
CA ILE A 57 15.71 2.19 17.66
C ILE A 57 15.92 3.06 16.41
N VAL A 58 16.97 2.81 15.64
CA VAL A 58 17.30 3.54 14.41
C VAL A 58 16.20 3.30 13.37
N VAL A 59 15.83 2.05 13.12
CA VAL A 59 14.78 1.66 12.17
C VAL A 59 13.43 2.22 12.59
N ARG A 60 13.09 2.13 13.87
CA ARG A 60 11.80 2.63 14.40
C ARG A 60 11.66 4.15 14.26
N LYS A 61 12.73 4.91 14.56
CA LYS A 61 12.78 6.36 14.33
C LYS A 61 12.66 6.69 12.85
N PHE A 62 13.37 5.97 11.99
CA PHE A 62 13.33 6.16 10.55
C PHE A 62 11.92 5.97 9.97
N ILE A 63 11.24 4.87 10.32
CA ILE A 63 9.86 4.61 9.87
C ILE A 63 8.92 5.72 10.33
N THR A 64 9.02 6.13 11.60
CA THR A 64 8.17 7.19 12.18
C THR A 64 8.31 8.51 11.41
N GLN A 65 9.55 8.91 11.11
CA GLN A 65 9.84 10.16 10.39
C GLN A 65 9.41 10.11 8.91
N ASN A 66 9.33 8.92 8.31
CA ASN A 66 9.07 8.73 6.89
C ASN A 66 7.71 8.12 6.57
N ILE A 67 6.80 7.99 7.54
CA ILE A 67 5.52 7.27 7.37
C ILE A 67 4.69 7.73 6.18
N MET A 68 4.61 9.05 5.96
CA MET A 68 3.90 9.63 4.82
C MET A 68 4.62 9.38 3.50
N ARG A 69 5.95 9.22 3.54
CA ARG A 69 6.75 8.89 2.35
C ARG A 69 6.53 7.45 1.91
N PHE A 70 6.46 6.48 2.84
CA PHE A 70 6.04 5.10 2.53
C PHE A 70 4.69 5.07 1.82
N ARG A 71 3.72 5.85 2.31
CA ARG A 71 2.43 6.00 1.61
C ARG A 71 2.59 6.65 0.23
N SER A 72 3.39 7.70 0.13
CA SER A 72 3.58 8.44 -1.13
C SER A 72 4.17 7.57 -2.24
N ASP A 73 5.05 6.64 -1.88
CA ASP A 73 5.69 5.69 -2.79
C ASP A 73 4.66 4.81 -3.49
N ILE A 74 3.75 4.23 -2.71
CA ILE A 74 2.64 3.45 -3.25
C ILE A 74 1.75 4.31 -4.15
N THR A 75 1.41 5.53 -3.74
CA THR A 75 0.55 6.39 -4.56
C THR A 75 1.20 6.82 -5.88
N LYS A 76 2.52 7.01 -5.89
CA LYS A 76 3.27 7.31 -7.12
C LYS A 76 3.27 6.12 -8.08
N ALA A 77 3.47 4.90 -7.58
CA ALA A 77 3.38 3.70 -8.38
C ALA A 77 1.96 3.51 -8.97
N ILE A 78 0.91 3.73 -8.16
CA ILE A 78 -0.49 3.69 -8.64
C ILE A 78 -0.71 4.71 -9.77
N GLU A 79 -0.25 5.94 -9.60
CA GLU A 79 -0.42 7.00 -10.60
C GLU A 79 0.30 6.66 -11.91
N HIS A 80 1.53 6.13 -11.82
CA HIS A 80 2.28 5.67 -12.99
C HIS A 80 1.50 4.61 -13.78
N HIS A 81 1.13 3.50 -13.12
CA HIS A 81 0.45 2.37 -13.77
C HIS A 81 -0.95 2.68 -14.27
N LYS A 82 -1.61 3.66 -13.66
CA LYS A 82 -2.91 4.14 -14.17
C LYS A 82 -2.74 4.79 -15.53
N ASN A 83 -1.66 5.55 -15.73
CA ASN A 83 -1.40 6.38 -16.91
C ASN A 83 -0.57 5.67 -18.00
N THR A 84 -0.05 4.46 -17.76
CA THR A 84 0.61 3.66 -18.80
C THR A 84 -0.39 3.04 -19.77
N ASP A 85 -0.02 2.87 -21.03
CA ASP A 85 -0.84 2.16 -22.03
C ASP A 85 -0.37 0.72 -22.20
N VAL A 86 -0.64 -0.10 -21.18
CA VAL A 86 -0.31 -1.53 -21.16
C VAL A 86 -1.52 -2.35 -20.70
N PRO A 87 -1.58 -3.66 -21.01
CA PRO A 87 -2.69 -4.50 -20.58
C PRO A 87 -2.92 -4.48 -19.06
N LEU A 88 -4.18 -4.48 -18.62
CA LEU A 88 -4.56 -4.39 -17.20
C LEU A 88 -3.84 -5.42 -16.32
N ARG A 89 -3.65 -6.64 -16.83
CA ARG A 89 -2.93 -7.69 -16.09
C ARG A 89 -1.49 -7.27 -15.77
N LEU A 90 -0.79 -6.70 -16.73
CA LEU A 90 0.58 -6.23 -16.53
C LEU A 90 0.62 -5.07 -15.53
N LYS A 91 -0.31 -4.11 -15.62
CA LYS A 91 -0.45 -3.02 -14.63
C LYS A 91 -0.60 -3.55 -13.20
N ILE A 92 -1.40 -4.61 -13.03
CA ILE A 92 -1.64 -5.21 -11.71
C ILE A 92 -0.38 -5.90 -11.19
N ASP A 93 0.29 -6.68 -12.04
CA ASP A 93 1.47 -7.44 -11.65
C ASP A 93 2.67 -6.51 -11.34
N GLU A 94 2.89 -5.47 -12.15
CA GLU A 94 3.92 -4.47 -11.90
C GLU A 94 3.63 -3.63 -10.65
N LEU A 95 2.39 -3.16 -10.47
CA LEU A 95 2.00 -2.43 -9.26
C LEU A 95 2.19 -3.26 -7.99
N ARG A 96 1.93 -4.58 -8.05
CA ARG A 96 2.19 -5.49 -6.92
C ARG A 96 3.68 -5.51 -6.59
N ASN A 97 4.55 -5.63 -7.60
CA ASN A 97 6.00 -5.60 -7.41
C ASN A 97 6.46 -4.28 -6.77
N ASP A 98 5.93 -3.14 -7.22
CA ASP A 98 6.26 -1.83 -6.67
C ASP A 98 5.80 -1.68 -5.21
N ILE A 99 4.58 -2.13 -4.89
CA ILE A 99 4.07 -2.10 -3.51
C ILE A 99 4.97 -2.94 -2.60
N SER A 100 5.33 -4.15 -3.01
CA SER A 100 6.24 -5.02 -2.26
C SER A 100 7.64 -4.43 -2.10
N ASN A 101 8.16 -3.78 -3.14
CA ASN A 101 9.50 -3.16 -3.12
C ASN A 101 9.53 -1.79 -2.43
N SER A 102 8.39 -1.10 -2.29
CA SER A 102 8.31 0.27 -1.76
C SER A 102 8.96 0.43 -0.38
N VAL A 103 8.85 -0.58 0.48
CA VAL A 103 9.46 -0.59 1.81
C VAL A 103 10.98 -0.66 1.72
N TYR A 104 11.51 -1.55 0.87
CA TYR A 104 12.94 -1.69 0.63
C TYR A 104 13.55 -0.43 0.04
N HIS A 105 12.90 0.15 -0.98
CA HIS A 105 13.28 1.45 -1.54
C HIS A 105 13.40 2.49 -0.44
N ARG A 106 12.38 2.60 0.42
CA ARG A 106 12.35 3.63 1.45
C ARG A 106 13.40 3.39 2.52
N LEU A 107 13.78 2.15 2.80
CA LEU A 107 14.87 1.78 3.70
C LEU A 107 16.28 1.90 3.07
N GLY A 108 16.38 2.32 1.81
CA GLY A 108 17.67 2.56 1.14
C GLY A 108 18.20 1.39 0.30
N TYR A 109 17.39 0.36 0.05
CA TYR A 109 17.73 -0.71 -0.89
C TYR A 109 17.05 -0.50 -2.23
N HIS A 110 17.85 -0.20 -3.26
CA HIS A 110 17.34 0.28 -4.55
C HIS A 110 17.46 -0.73 -5.70
N ASN A 111 18.08 -1.90 -5.50
CA ASN A 111 18.40 -2.84 -6.60
C ASN A 111 17.19 -3.40 -7.36
N LYS A 112 16.00 -3.36 -6.74
CA LYS A 112 14.74 -3.84 -7.35
C LYS A 112 13.81 -2.70 -7.76
N CYS A 113 14.27 -1.44 -7.73
CA CYS A 113 13.44 -0.32 -8.14
C CYS A 113 13.38 -0.22 -9.66
N ALA A 114 12.19 0.07 -10.18
CA ALA A 114 12.03 0.44 -11.58
C ALA A 114 12.64 1.82 -11.86
N ALA A 115 13.18 2.01 -13.06
CA ALA A 115 13.88 3.24 -13.44
C ALA A 115 12.99 4.49 -13.43
N TYR A 116 11.68 4.34 -13.68
CA TYR A 116 10.73 5.45 -13.59
C TYR A 116 10.53 5.94 -12.14
N PHE A 117 10.78 5.07 -11.16
CA PHE A 117 10.45 5.27 -9.77
C PHE A 117 11.64 5.76 -8.95
N CYS A 118 12.85 5.29 -9.28
CA CYS A 118 14.06 5.55 -8.52
C CYS A 118 15.25 5.81 -9.46
N SER A 119 16.03 6.84 -9.14
CA SER A 119 17.30 7.16 -9.82
C SER A 119 18.53 6.58 -9.12
N GLY A 120 18.33 5.65 -8.18
CA GLY A 120 19.39 5.06 -7.36
C GLY A 120 19.57 5.73 -5.98
N PRO A 121 20.60 5.28 -5.22
CA PRO A 121 20.87 5.76 -3.88
C PRO A 121 21.30 7.23 -3.88
N LYS A 122 20.84 7.97 -2.87
CA LYS A 122 21.28 9.36 -2.66
C LYS A 122 22.64 9.41 -1.97
N VAL A 123 23.39 10.49 -2.20
CA VAL A 123 24.68 10.71 -1.52
C VAL A 123 24.49 10.67 -0.01
N GLY A 124 25.21 9.78 0.66
CA GLY A 124 25.13 9.57 2.12
C GLY A 124 23.89 8.81 2.60
N GLU A 125 23.08 8.23 1.70
CA GLU A 125 21.96 7.38 2.08
C GLU A 125 22.48 6.04 2.66
N ILE A 126 21.97 5.69 3.84
CA ILE A 126 22.32 4.44 4.52
C ILE A 126 21.25 3.40 4.20
N ASN A 127 21.68 2.21 3.79
CA ASN A 127 20.80 1.07 3.65
C ASN A 127 20.47 0.48 5.04
N LEU A 128 19.23 0.66 5.48
CA LEU A 128 18.69 0.20 6.76
C LEU A 128 18.08 -1.21 6.69
N VAL A 129 17.98 -1.83 5.51
CA VAL A 129 17.40 -3.18 5.36
C VAL A 129 18.13 -4.22 6.23
N PRO A 130 19.48 -4.30 6.26
CA PRO A 130 20.17 -5.27 7.11
C PRO A 130 19.89 -5.07 8.60
N GLU A 131 19.62 -3.84 9.04
CA GLU A 131 19.27 -3.55 10.43
C GLU A 131 17.80 -3.88 10.74
N ALA A 132 16.91 -3.72 9.75
CA ALA A 132 15.50 -4.06 9.88
C ALA A 132 15.24 -5.58 9.91
N GLU A 133 16.12 -6.38 9.31
CA GLU A 133 16.03 -7.84 9.24
C GLU A 133 16.73 -8.56 10.40
N LYS A 134 17.59 -7.86 11.16
CA LYS A 134 18.12 -8.39 12.44
C LYS A 134 16.97 -8.47 13.43
N THR A 135 16.53 -9.69 13.70
CA THR A 135 15.49 -10.01 14.68
C THR A 135 16.08 -10.90 15.75
#